data_AF-A0A821EUN8-F1
#
_entry.id   AF-A0A821EUN8-F1
#
_cell.length_a   1.000
_cell.length_b   1.000
_cell.length_c   1.000
_cell.angle_alpha   90.00
_cell.angle_beta   90.00
_cell.angle_gamma   90.00
#
_symmetry.space_group_name_H-M   'P 1'
#
loop_
_entity.id
_entity.type
_entity.pdbx_description
1 polymer ?
#
loop_
_entity_poly.entity_id
_entity_poly.type
_entity_poly.pdbx_seq_one_letter_code
_entity_poly.pdbx_strand_id
1 'polypeptide(L)'
;MKWKRHINDLINSVWYDTRFEGISEAGEIYEVVPGGQKIPITASYSKEYCKIYRQIEFIRQGLYSIIPGYFLSLFTAIELEEVVYGKGKMDMDLLKRNTIYGEHY
;
A
#
# COMPACT_ATOMS: atom_id res chain seq x y z
N MET A 1 -5.08 12.11 19.72
CA MET A 1 -4.11 12.45 18.66
C MET A 1 -2.76 11.69 18.74
N LYS A 2 -2.67 10.54 19.44
CA LYS A 2 -1.43 9.72 19.55
C LYS A 2 -1.14 8.84 18.32
N TRP A 3 -2.19 8.34 17.66
CA TRP A 3 -2.05 7.35 16.58
C TRP A 3 -1.42 7.90 15.29
N LYS A 4 -1.77 9.15 14.90
CA LYS A 4 -1.12 9.83 13.76
C LYS A 4 0.39 9.99 13.94
N ARG A 5 0.85 10.21 15.18
CA ARG A 5 2.27 10.36 15.49
C ARG A 5 3.00 9.04 15.31
N HIS A 6 2.41 7.95 15.81
CA HIS A 6 2.95 6.60 15.66
C HIS A 6 3.08 6.16 14.20
N ILE A 7 2.09 6.48 13.36
CA ILE A 7 2.15 6.19 11.91
C ILE A 7 3.27 6.99 11.23
N ASN A 8 3.42 8.27 11.56
CA ASN A 8 4.50 9.08 10.99
C ASN A 8 5.87 8.54 11.39
N ASP A 9 6.03 8.14 12.64
CA ASP A 9 7.27 7.54 13.15
C ASP A 9 7.58 6.23 12.40
N LEU A 10 6.56 5.39 12.17
CA LEU A 10 6.70 4.16 11.39
C LEU A 10 7.12 4.46 9.94
N ILE A 11 6.42 5.35 9.25
CA ILE A 11 6.74 5.71 7.86
C ILE A 11 8.16 6.25 7.74
N ASN A 12 8.56 7.12 8.66
CA ASN A 12 9.92 7.66 8.68
C ASN A 12 10.97 6.57 8.99
N SER A 13 10.65 5.56 9.80
CA SER A 13 11.56 4.43 10.06
C SER A 13 11.69 3.47 8.88
N VAL A 14 10.61 3.28 8.09
CA VAL A 14 10.62 2.36 6.94
C VAL A 14 11.27 3.04 5.73
N TRP A 15 11.09 4.36 5.57
CA TRP A 15 11.52 5.10 4.38
C TRP A 15 12.65 6.10 4.65
N TYR A 16 13.42 5.92 5.72
CA TYR A 16 14.48 6.87 6.12
C TYR A 16 15.50 7.15 5.01
N ASP A 17 15.80 6.14 4.18
CA ASP A 17 16.75 6.26 3.07
C ASP A 17 16.08 6.41 1.70
N THR A 18 14.75 6.40 1.65
CA THR A 18 14.05 6.47 0.36
C THR A 18 14.04 7.91 -0.15
N ARG A 19 14.34 8.06 -1.43
CA ARG A 19 14.30 9.32 -2.18
C ARG A 19 13.28 9.22 -3.31
N PHE A 20 12.97 10.34 -3.95
CA PHE A 20 12.16 10.33 -5.16
C PHE A 20 12.97 9.86 -6.37
N GLU A 21 13.44 8.62 -6.29
CA GLU A 21 14.19 7.91 -7.31
C GLU A 21 13.48 6.61 -7.67
N GLY A 22 13.58 6.22 -8.93
CA GLY A 22 12.99 5.01 -9.47
C GLY A 22 14.10 4.12 -10.00
N ILE A 23 13.94 2.81 -9.87
CA ILE A 23 14.87 1.83 -10.40
C ILE A 23 14.21 1.21 -11.64
N SER A 24 14.90 1.26 -12.78
CA SER A 24 14.44 0.62 -14.00
C SER A 24 14.62 -0.90 -13.93
N GLU A 25 14.02 -1.64 -14.86
CA GLU A 25 14.23 -3.09 -15.00
C GLU A 25 15.71 -3.45 -15.24
N ALA A 26 16.48 -2.52 -15.81
CA ALA A 26 17.92 -2.65 -16.03
C ALA A 26 18.78 -2.28 -14.80
N GLY A 27 18.14 -1.86 -13.68
CA GLY A 27 18.83 -1.42 -12.47
C GLY A 27 19.31 0.04 -12.52
N GLU A 28 18.88 0.83 -13.50
CA GLU A 28 19.29 2.23 -13.61
C GLU A 28 18.43 3.11 -12.70
N ILE A 29 19.08 4.04 -12.00
CA ILE A 29 18.42 5.01 -11.12
C ILE A 29 18.03 6.24 -11.94
N TYR A 30 16.75 6.59 -11.92
CA TYR A 30 16.24 7.81 -12.54
C TYR A 30 15.46 8.67 -11.55
N GLU A 31 15.44 9.98 -11.80
CA GLU A 31 14.68 10.90 -10.98
C GLU A 31 13.18 10.78 -11.27
N VAL A 32 12.40 10.53 -10.22
CA VAL A 32 10.94 10.40 -10.31
C VAL A 32 10.27 11.78 -10.35
N VAL A 33 10.89 12.76 -9.69
CA VAL A 33 10.60 14.20 -9.80
C VAL A 33 11.91 14.96 -9.98
N PRO A 34 11.92 16.15 -10.61
CA PRO A 34 13.16 16.92 -10.78
C PRO A 34 13.89 17.18 -9.46
N GLY A 35 15.16 16.79 -9.36
CA GLY A 35 15.97 16.91 -8.15
C GLY A 35 15.60 15.92 -7.03
N GLY A 36 14.80 14.90 -7.35
CA GLY A 36 14.20 13.95 -6.41
C GLY A 36 15.20 13.16 -5.57
N GLN A 37 16.43 12.95 -6.07
CA GLN A 37 17.51 12.28 -5.31
C GLN A 37 17.88 13.03 -4.01
N LYS A 38 17.62 14.34 -3.95
CA LYS A 38 17.90 15.17 -2.78
C LYS A 38 16.71 15.33 -1.85
N ILE A 39 15.54 14.80 -2.23
CA ILE A 39 14.28 14.96 -1.49
C ILE A 39 14.02 13.65 -0.72
N PRO A 40 14.18 13.63 0.61
CA PRO A 40 13.79 12.48 1.42
C PRO A 40 12.27 12.31 1.43
N ILE A 41 11.82 11.08 1.25
CA ILE A 41 10.40 10.76 1.42
C ILE A 41 10.10 10.74 2.91
N THR A 42 9.38 11.76 3.36
CA THR A 42 8.86 11.83 4.73
C THR A 42 7.40 11.41 4.76
N ALA A 43 6.86 11.18 5.97
CA ALA A 43 5.43 10.94 6.15
C ALA A 43 4.53 12.00 5.47
N SER A 44 4.98 13.26 5.38
CA SER A 44 4.23 14.33 4.70
C SER A 44 4.21 14.19 3.17
N TYR A 45 5.30 13.64 2.59
CA TYR A 45 5.44 13.44 1.14
C TYR A 45 5.07 12.03 0.67
N SER A 46 4.82 11.11 1.62
CA SER A 46 4.42 9.72 1.37
C SER A 46 3.33 9.56 0.33
N LYS A 47 2.25 10.35 0.48
CA LYS A 47 1.08 10.29 -0.40
C LYS A 47 1.39 10.78 -1.81
N GLU A 48 2.29 11.75 -1.94
CA GLU A 48 2.73 12.26 -3.24
C GLU A 48 3.61 11.23 -3.94
N TYR A 49 4.57 10.65 -3.23
CA TYR A 49 5.39 9.55 -3.73
C TYR A 49 4.55 8.38 -4.27
N CYS A 50 3.53 7.95 -3.51
CA CYS A 50 2.62 6.87 -3.95
C CYS A 50 1.84 7.20 -5.23
N LYS A 51 1.54 8.48 -5.51
CA LYS A 51 0.84 8.86 -6.75
C LYS A 51 1.69 8.67 -8.00
N ILE A 52 3.01 8.61 -7.84
CA ILE A 52 3.93 8.52 -8.98
C ILE A 52 4.12 7.05 -9.42
N TYR A 53 3.62 6.09 -8.65
CA TYR A 53 3.63 4.67 -9.01
C TYR A 53 2.68 4.38 -10.17
N ARG A 54 3.20 4.53 -11.39
CA ARG A 54 2.49 4.28 -12.66
C ARG A 54 1.95 2.86 -12.80
N GLN A 55 2.55 1.88 -12.12
CA GLN A 55 2.11 0.48 -12.18
C GLN A 55 0.65 0.32 -11.73
N ILE A 56 0.23 1.05 -10.69
CA ILE A 56 -1.15 1.00 -10.19
C ILE A 56 -2.12 1.54 -11.25
N GLU A 57 -1.70 2.57 -12.00
CA GLU A 57 -2.53 3.15 -13.05
C GLU A 57 -2.72 2.18 -14.23
N PHE A 58 -1.67 1.47 -14.64
CA PHE A 58 -1.78 0.45 -15.69
C PHE A 58 -2.62 -0.76 -15.25
N ILE A 59 -2.48 -1.21 -14.00
CA ILE A 59 -3.36 -2.25 -13.43
C ILE A 59 -4.81 -1.77 -13.45
N ARG A 60 -5.06 -0.52 -13.04
CA ARG A 60 -6.39 0.08 -13.05
C ARG A 60 -6.99 0.17 -14.45
N GLN A 61 -6.20 0.58 -15.44
CA GLN A 61 -6.63 0.60 -16.84
C GLN A 61 -6.95 -0.80 -17.36
N GLY A 62 -6.11 -1.79 -17.08
CA GLY A 62 -6.37 -3.18 -17.44
C GLY A 62 -7.67 -3.69 -16.82
N LEU A 63 -7.90 -3.42 -15.53
CA LEU A 63 -9.13 -3.80 -14.85
C LEU A 63 -10.36 -3.09 -15.44
N TYR A 64 -10.26 -1.79 -15.74
CA TYR A 64 -11.34 -0.99 -16.33
C TYR A 64 -11.69 -1.38 -17.77
N SER A 65 -10.77 -2.04 -18.48
CA SER A 65 -11.04 -2.59 -19.82
C SER A 65 -12.03 -3.75 -19.80
N ILE A 66 -12.16 -4.44 -18.66
CA ILE A 66 -13.05 -5.59 -18.48
C ILE A 66 -14.31 -5.18 -17.72
N ILE A 67 -14.14 -4.42 -16.62
CA ILE A 67 -15.21 -4.02 -15.72
C ILE A 67 -15.27 -2.49 -15.65
N PRO A 68 -16.39 -1.84 -16.02
CA PRO A 68 -16.51 -0.39 -15.92
C PRO A 68 -16.19 0.12 -14.52
N GLY A 69 -15.34 1.15 -14.43
CA GLY A 69 -14.80 1.64 -13.16
C GLY A 69 -15.87 2.09 -12.15
N TYR A 70 -17.04 2.55 -12.62
CA TYR A 70 -18.13 2.95 -11.74
C TYR A 70 -18.72 1.77 -10.96
N PHE A 71 -18.73 0.54 -11.51
CA PHE A 71 -19.18 -0.64 -10.77
C PHE A 71 -18.22 -0.99 -9.64
N LEU A 72 -16.91 -0.90 -9.89
CA LEU A 72 -15.89 -1.16 -8.88
C LEU A 72 -15.96 -0.15 -7.73
N SER A 73 -16.39 1.10 -8.02
CA SER A 73 -16.57 2.13 -7.00
C SER A 73 -17.77 1.93 -6.08
N LEU A 74 -18.65 0.97 -6.37
CA LEU A 74 -19.77 0.62 -5.49
C LEU A 74 -19.32 -0.25 -4.31
N PHE A 75 -18.17 -0.90 -4.42
CA PHE A 75 -17.63 -1.77 -3.38
C PHE A 75 -16.67 -1.01 -2.47
N THR A 76 -16.72 -1.31 -1.18
CA THR A 76 -15.59 -1.06 -0.28
C THR A 76 -14.41 -1.96 -0.66
N ALA A 77 -13.20 -1.62 -0.17
CA ALA A 77 -12.02 -2.44 -0.44
C ALA A 77 -12.19 -3.90 0.01
N ILE A 78 -12.85 -4.13 1.15
CA ILE A 78 -13.12 -5.47 1.70
C ILE A 78 -14.13 -6.22 0.83
N GLU A 79 -15.20 -5.57 0.39
CA GLU A 79 -16.19 -6.22 -0.47
C GLU A 79 -15.60 -6.54 -1.85
N LEU A 80 -14.75 -5.68 -2.40
CA LEU A 80 -14.04 -5.96 -3.65
C LEU A 80 -13.09 -7.16 -3.48
N GLU A 81 -12.40 -7.26 -2.35
CA GLU A 81 -11.59 -8.42 -2.00
C GLU A 81 -12.43 -9.70 -1.97
N GLU A 82 -13.59 -9.68 -1.31
CA GLU A 82 -14.51 -10.82 -1.28
C GLU A 82 -15.04 -11.21 -2.67
N VAL A 83 -15.26 -10.24 -3.56
CA VAL A 83 -15.70 -10.51 -4.94
C VAL A 83 -14.59 -11.21 -5.75
N VAL A 84 -13.33 -10.83 -5.54
CA VAL A 84 -12.19 -11.38 -6.29
C VAL A 84 -11.75 -12.73 -5.73
N TYR A 85 -11.59 -12.85 -4.41
CA TYR A 85 -11.05 -14.04 -3.77
C TYR A 85 -12.13 -14.99 -3.24
N GLY A 86 -13.38 -14.54 -3.15
CA GLY A 86 -14.44 -15.24 -2.44
C GLY A 86 -14.35 -15.07 -0.92
N LYS A 87 -15.36 -15.56 -0.20
CA LYS A 87 -15.29 -15.64 1.27
C LYS A 87 -14.37 -16.78 1.68
N GLY A 88 -13.18 -16.42 2.17
CA GLY A 88 -12.25 -17.36 2.78
C GLY A 88 -12.91 -18.05 3.98
N LYS A 89 -12.80 -19.39 4.05
CA LYS A 89 -13.19 -20.12 5.25
C LYS A 89 -12.03 -20.09 6.24
N MET A 90 -12.22 -19.40 7.36
CA MET A 90 -11.25 -19.37 8.45
C MET A 90 -11.38 -20.65 9.29
N ASP A 91 -10.29 -21.38 9.44
CA ASP A 91 -10.20 -22.47 10.41
C ASP A 91 -10.02 -21.88 11.81
N MET A 92 -11.11 -21.89 12.58
CA MET A 92 -11.13 -21.31 13.93
C MET A 92 -10.26 -22.08 14.91
N ASP A 93 -10.04 -23.38 14.71
CA ASP A 93 -9.21 -24.19 15.59
C ASP A 93 -7.73 -23.92 15.33
N LEU A 94 -7.35 -23.77 14.06
CA LEU A 94 -6.04 -23.28 13.66
C LEU A 94 -5.76 -21.88 14.21
N LEU A 95 -6.74 -20.97 14.15
CA LEU A 95 -6.57 -19.63 14.68
C LEU A 95 -6.36 -19.65 16.19
N LYS A 96 -7.21 -20.38 16.93
CA LYS A 96 -7.12 -20.47 18.39
C LYS A 96 -5.78 -21.02 18.86
N ARG A 97 -5.28 -22.10 18.25
CA ARG A 97 -4.01 -22.74 18.67
C ARG A 97 -2.77 -21.88 18.42
N ASN A 98 -2.87 -20.87 17.55
CA ASN A 98 -1.78 -19.96 17.22
C ASN A 98 -1.99 -18.53 17.78
N THR A 99 -3.02 -18.31 18.59
CA THR A 99 -3.28 -17.00 19.20
C THR A 99 -2.57 -16.92 20.55
N ILE A 100 -1.78 -15.87 20.78
CA ILE A 100 -1.11 -15.60 22.05
C ILE A 100 -1.98 -14.65 22.87
N TYR A 101 -2.30 -15.05 24.10
CA TYR A 101 -3.06 -14.25 25.05
C TYR A 101 -2.10 -13.50 26.00
N GLY A 102 -2.37 -12.22 26.25
CA GLY A 102 -1.60 -11.43 27.23
C GLY A 102 -2.01 -11.77 28.66
N GLU A 103 -1.27 -11.27 29.67
CA GLU A 103 -1.38 -11.65 31.10
C GLU A 103 -2.76 -11.46 31.80
N HIS A 104 -3.79 -11.03 31.07
CA HIS A 104 -5.14 -10.83 31.59
C HIS A 104 -6.23 -11.55 30.77
N TYR A 105 -5.84 -12.56 29.97
CA TYR A 105 -6.73 -13.40 29.18
C TYR A 105 -6.34 -14.88 29.29
#